data_AF-A0A7J6T7V8-F1
#
_entry.id   AF-A0A7J6T7V8-F1
#
_cell.length_a   1.000
_cell.length_b   1.000
_cell.length_c   1.000
_cell.angle_alpha   90.00
_cell.angle_beta   90.00
_cell.angle_gamma   90.00
#
_symmetry.space_group_name_H-M   'P 1'
#
loop_
_entity.id
_entity.type
_entity.pdbx_description
1 polymer ?
#
loop_
_entity_poly.entity_id
_entity_poly.type
_entity_poly.pdbx_seq_one_letter_code
_entity_poly.pdbx_strand_id
1 'polypeptide(L)'
;MFRGGLVRVLLLLSVLHSPEAAEKLFQVLGDVSDVVSGPRRTSSSSDSDGVPINIATKGGGVEPMDEDEHPHHTSRGSKLNSGRPKKFLEWLPSIMACMSMFDASLLVATIRGFGIPCDVPLLAWAIVGLLLGWPATFLVYSYGREESFKGGFVLELLLLAVSFCWLCAGMVWVNSSVTCIDTSPLLWWTVFVNSITSLSITSTIMFCMVVTTVRRTTVPDPLITGSSQVISLLFGGSSGGGGGQ
;
A
#
# COMPACT_ATOMS: atom_id res chain seq x y z
N MET A 1 18.11 -0.04 -3.86
CA MET A 1 17.04 -0.67 -3.04
C MET A 1 16.90 -2.19 -3.21
N PHE A 2 17.49 -2.84 -4.23
CA PHE A 2 17.34 -4.29 -4.47
C PHE A 2 18.18 -5.24 -3.58
N ARG A 3 19.17 -4.72 -2.81
CA ARG A 3 20.00 -5.55 -1.92
C ARG A 3 19.24 -6.12 -0.70
N GLY A 4 18.10 -5.53 -0.32
CA GLY A 4 17.35 -5.96 0.86
C GLY A 4 16.60 -7.29 0.68
N GLY A 5 16.10 -7.58 -0.52
CA GLY A 5 15.31 -8.79 -0.79
C GLY A 5 16.16 -10.05 -0.77
N LEU A 6 17.30 -10.04 -1.47
CA LEU A 6 18.21 -11.20 -1.54
C LEU A 6 18.83 -11.52 -0.17
N VAL A 7 19.18 -10.51 0.62
CA VAL A 7 19.72 -10.68 1.98
C VAL A 7 18.66 -11.25 2.93
N ARG A 8 17.38 -10.86 2.78
CA ARG A 8 16.28 -11.44 3.57
C ARG A 8 16.01 -12.90 3.22
N VAL A 9 16.10 -13.28 1.94
CA VAL A 9 15.95 -14.67 1.50
C VAL A 9 17.12 -15.54 1.98
N LEU A 10 18.36 -15.05 1.91
CA LEU A 10 19.54 -15.75 2.43
C LEU A 10 19.53 -15.87 3.97
N LEU A 11 19.01 -14.85 4.66
CA LEU A 11 18.80 -14.87 6.11
C LEU A 11 17.74 -15.89 6.52
N LEU A 12 16.61 -15.94 5.81
CA LEU A 12 15.57 -16.94 6.06
C LEU A 12 16.08 -18.36 5.80
N LEU A 13 16.83 -18.58 4.73
CA LEU A 13 17.48 -19.87 4.43
C LEU A 13 18.49 -20.29 5.52
N SER A 14 19.18 -19.34 6.15
CA SER A 14 20.10 -19.59 7.26
C SER A 14 19.36 -19.92 8.56
N VAL A 15 18.22 -19.26 8.82
CA VAL A 15 17.32 -19.55 9.96
C VAL A 15 16.69 -20.94 9.84
N LEU A 16 16.36 -21.39 8.62
CA LEU A 16 15.84 -22.73 8.34
C LEU A 16 16.86 -23.85 8.54
N HIS A 17 18.17 -23.53 8.57
CA HIS A 17 19.23 -24.51 8.72
C HIS A 17 19.67 -24.72 10.17
N SER A 18 19.39 -23.78 11.08
CA SER A 18 19.66 -23.93 12.51
C SER A 18 18.66 -23.13 13.36
N PRO A 19 17.75 -23.80 14.10
CA PRO A 19 16.78 -23.11 14.94
C PRO A 19 17.43 -22.34 16.10
N GLU A 20 18.63 -22.74 16.55
CA GLU A 20 19.40 -21.98 17.56
C GLU A 20 20.02 -20.69 16.99
N ALA A 21 20.27 -20.63 15.68
CA ALA A 21 20.73 -19.41 15.04
C ALA A 21 19.59 -18.37 14.93
N ALA A 22 18.33 -18.82 14.87
CA ALA A 22 17.16 -17.96 14.73
C ALA A 22 16.99 -16.98 15.89
N GLU A 23 17.17 -17.43 17.14
CA GLU A 23 17.03 -16.56 18.32
C GLU A 23 18.12 -15.48 18.37
N LYS A 24 19.37 -15.83 18.05
CA LYS A 24 20.47 -14.87 17.98
C LYS A 24 20.27 -13.86 16.84
N LEU A 25 19.68 -14.30 15.74
CA LEU A 25 19.37 -13.44 14.59
C LEU A 25 18.18 -12.50 14.87
N PHE A 26 17.16 -12.94 15.62
CA PHE A 26 16.09 -12.07 16.08
C PHE A 26 16.60 -10.97 17.03
N GLN A 27 17.54 -11.28 17.91
CA GLN A 27 18.22 -10.26 18.73
C GLN A 27 19.00 -9.26 17.88
N VAL A 28 19.81 -9.74 16.92
CA VAL A 28 20.60 -8.86 16.03
C VAL A 28 19.71 -8.03 15.10
N LEU A 29 18.59 -8.57 14.61
CA LEU A 29 17.63 -7.83 13.78
C LEU A 29 16.82 -6.82 14.58
N GLY A 30 16.56 -7.10 15.87
CA GLY A 30 16.04 -6.12 16.81
C GLY A 30 16.98 -4.91 16.92
N ASP A 31 18.26 -5.15 17.18
CA ASP A 31 19.29 -4.09 17.28
C ASP A 31 19.49 -3.31 15.97
N VAL A 32 19.43 -3.98 14.81
CA VAL A 32 19.56 -3.31 13.50
C VAL A 32 18.32 -2.47 13.16
N SER A 33 17.13 -2.85 13.63
CA SER A 33 15.91 -2.03 13.49
C SER A 33 16.00 -0.72 14.26
N ASP A 34 16.70 -0.72 15.40
CA ASP A 34 16.97 0.48 16.18
C ASP A 34 18.05 1.37 15.53
N VAL A 35 19.01 0.78 14.81
CA VAL A 35 20.01 1.54 14.04
C VAL A 35 19.44 2.14 12.75
N VAL A 36 18.50 1.45 12.08
CA VAL A 36 17.80 1.96 10.87
C VAL A 36 16.74 3.00 11.22
N SER A 37 16.22 2.97 12.45
CA SER A 37 15.55 4.10 13.08
C SER A 37 16.58 5.17 13.46
N GLY A 38 17.30 5.67 12.44
CA GLY A 38 18.36 6.66 12.62
C GLY A 38 17.87 7.81 13.50
N PRO A 39 18.76 8.39 14.32
CA PRO A 39 18.40 9.33 15.37
C PRO A 39 17.46 10.37 14.79
N ARG A 40 16.21 10.36 15.28
CA ARG A 40 15.20 11.35 14.98
C ARG A 40 15.91 12.70 15.14
N ARG A 41 16.24 13.35 14.03
CA ARG A 41 16.74 14.72 14.03
C ARG A 41 15.65 15.51 14.73
N THR A 42 15.84 15.73 16.03
CA THR A 42 15.25 16.84 16.72
C THR A 42 15.73 18.03 15.92
N SER A 43 14.84 18.56 15.09
CA SER A 43 14.99 19.89 14.53
C SER A 43 15.03 20.82 15.72
N SER A 44 16.21 20.99 16.30
CA SER A 44 16.56 22.13 17.12
C SER A 44 16.24 23.34 16.26
N SER A 45 15.20 24.05 16.67
CA SER A 45 14.97 25.42 16.24
C SER A 45 16.22 26.20 16.62
N SER A 46 17.13 26.36 15.67
CA SER A 46 18.11 27.42 15.74
C SER A 46 17.33 28.71 15.60
N ASP A 47 17.04 29.34 16.74
CA ASP A 47 16.91 30.79 16.84
C ASP A 47 18.14 31.37 16.15
N SER A 48 17.97 31.77 14.88
CA SER A 48 18.91 32.67 14.22
C SER A 48 18.48 34.07 14.62
N ASP A 49 19.05 34.51 15.74
CA ASP A 49 19.20 35.92 16.05
C ASP A 49 19.78 36.65 14.85
N GLY A 50 19.21 37.83 14.61
CA GLY A 50 19.24 38.50 13.33
C GLY A 50 20.61 38.97 12.85
N VAL A 51 20.71 39.09 11.53
CA VAL A 51 21.47 40.15 10.88
C VAL A 51 20.65 40.67 9.69
N PRO A 52 20.11 41.89 9.72
CA PRO A 52 19.47 42.49 8.56
C PRO A 52 20.53 42.92 7.54
N ILE A 53 20.61 42.21 6.42
CA ILE A 53 21.40 42.65 5.27
C ILE A 53 20.54 43.61 4.46
N ASN A 54 20.73 44.91 4.72
CA ASN A 54 20.24 46.00 3.87
C ASN A 54 21.08 46.05 2.59
N ILE A 55 20.59 45.48 1.49
CA ILE A 55 21.09 45.82 0.15
C ILE A 55 20.18 46.92 -0.40
N ALA A 56 20.63 48.15 -0.20
CA ALA A 56 20.17 49.29 -0.97
C ALA A 56 20.73 49.15 -2.40
N THR A 57 19.87 49.04 -3.40
CA THR A 57 20.24 49.45 -4.75
C THR A 57 19.10 50.29 -5.31
N LYS A 58 19.46 51.55 -5.51
CA LYS A 58 18.62 52.68 -5.85
C LYS A 58 18.67 52.91 -7.35
N GLY A 59 17.52 53.26 -7.93
CA GLY A 59 17.37 53.94 -9.22
C GLY A 59 16.95 52.99 -10.34
N GLY A 60 15.88 53.24 -11.10
CA GLY A 60 15.00 54.39 -11.19
C GLY A 60 14.23 54.24 -12.49
N GLY A 61 12.92 54.50 -12.50
CA GLY A 61 12.08 54.38 -13.69
C GLY A 61 10.63 54.63 -13.31
N VAL A 62 10.25 55.90 -13.37
CA VAL A 62 8.92 56.43 -13.05
C VAL A 62 7.95 56.03 -14.16
N GLU A 63 6.88 55.32 -13.81
CA GLU A 63 5.58 55.46 -14.48
C GLU A 63 4.49 55.57 -13.40
N PRO A 64 3.69 56.65 -13.39
CA PRO A 64 2.58 56.80 -12.49
C PRO A 64 1.32 56.28 -13.18
N MET A 65 0.57 55.40 -12.52
CA MET A 65 -0.89 55.43 -12.62
C MET A 65 -1.50 54.69 -11.44
N ASP A 66 -2.08 55.52 -10.59
CA ASP A 66 -3.36 55.41 -9.90
C ASP A 66 -3.61 54.22 -8.97
N GLU A 67 -3.83 54.65 -7.73
CA GLU A 67 -4.32 53.93 -6.57
C GLU A 67 -5.64 53.22 -6.87
N ASP A 68 -5.65 51.90 -6.68
CA ASP A 68 -6.80 51.24 -6.08
C ASP A 68 -6.28 50.19 -5.09
N GLU A 69 -6.49 50.50 -3.81
CA GLU A 69 -6.21 49.68 -2.65
C GLU A 69 -7.02 48.36 -2.66
N HIS A 70 -6.40 47.32 -2.09
CA HIS A 70 -6.95 46.12 -1.44
C HIS A 70 -6.61 44.77 -2.10
N PRO A 71 -6.42 43.69 -1.31
CA PRO A 71 -5.91 43.61 0.05
C PRO A 71 -4.78 42.55 0.19
N HIS A 72 -4.09 42.65 1.32
CA HIS A 72 -3.15 41.68 1.87
C HIS A 72 -3.45 40.21 1.52
N HIS A 73 -2.61 39.62 0.66
CA HIS A 73 -2.40 38.17 0.63
C HIS A 73 -1.72 37.74 1.93
N THR A 74 -2.51 37.65 3.00
CA THR A 74 -2.14 36.87 4.17
C THR A 74 -1.97 35.45 3.68
N SER A 75 -0.71 35.01 3.59
CA SER A 75 -0.33 33.62 3.40
C SER A 75 -0.80 32.87 4.65
N ARG A 76 -2.11 32.59 4.65
CA ARG A 76 -2.83 31.93 5.73
C ARG A 76 -2.31 30.50 5.71
N GLY A 77 -1.23 30.28 6.46
CA GLY A 77 -0.63 28.99 6.69
C GLY A 77 -1.72 28.05 7.19
N SER A 78 -2.31 27.31 6.25
CA SER A 78 -3.25 26.25 6.51
C SER A 78 -2.46 25.22 7.29
N LYS A 79 -2.49 25.32 8.62
CA LYS A 79 -2.22 24.24 9.55
C LYS A 79 -3.21 23.15 9.19
N LEU A 80 -2.88 22.38 8.15
CA LEU A 80 -3.50 21.11 7.80
C LEU A 80 -3.34 20.28 9.06
N ASN A 81 -4.40 20.29 9.85
CA ASN A 81 -4.51 19.58 11.10
C ASN A 81 -4.46 18.10 10.72
N SER A 82 -3.25 17.56 10.61
CA SER A 82 -2.97 16.19 10.21
C SER A 82 -3.31 15.29 11.39
N GLY A 83 -4.60 15.22 11.72
CA GLY A 83 -5.19 14.21 12.58
C GLY A 83 -5.16 12.82 11.95
N ARG A 84 -4.11 12.51 11.17
CA ARG A 84 -3.87 11.15 10.71
C ARG A 84 -3.60 10.31 11.96
N PRO A 85 -4.30 9.19 12.14
CA PRO A 85 -4.15 8.37 13.35
C PRO A 85 -2.72 7.83 13.40
N LYS A 86 -1.86 8.44 14.22
CA LYS A 86 -0.46 8.01 14.42
C LYS A 86 -0.36 6.52 14.76
N LYS A 87 -1.38 6.00 15.45
CA LYS A 87 -1.53 4.58 15.77
C LYS A 87 -1.49 3.68 14.53
N PHE A 88 -2.09 4.07 13.39
CA PHE A 88 -2.09 3.21 12.19
C PHE A 88 -0.69 2.97 11.63
N LEU A 89 0.18 3.99 11.67
CA LEU A 89 1.56 3.85 11.19
C LEU A 89 2.41 2.92 12.07
N GLU A 90 2.06 2.76 13.35
CA GLU A 90 2.75 1.84 14.27
C GLU A 90 2.45 0.37 13.96
N TRP A 91 1.30 0.05 13.36
CA TRP A 91 0.92 -1.33 13.00
C TRP A 91 1.50 -1.79 11.66
N LEU A 92 1.86 -0.86 10.76
CA LEU A 92 2.34 -1.20 9.42
C LEU A 92 3.56 -2.14 9.40
N PRO A 93 4.62 -1.91 10.21
CA PRO A 93 5.78 -2.81 10.21
C PRO A 93 5.43 -4.23 10.64
N SER A 94 4.53 -4.36 11.62
CA SER A 94 4.07 -5.65 12.13
C SER A 94 3.29 -6.43 11.06
N ILE A 95 2.38 -5.76 10.34
CA ILE A 95 1.63 -6.39 9.25
C ILE A 95 2.56 -6.84 8.12
N MET A 96 3.53 -6.00 7.73
CA MET A 96 4.49 -6.37 6.68
C MET A 96 5.38 -7.54 7.10
N ALA A 97 5.77 -7.62 8.38
CA ALA A 97 6.51 -8.75 8.90
C ALA A 97 5.67 -10.04 8.85
N CYS A 98 4.40 -9.98 9.26
CA CYS A 98 3.48 -11.12 9.18
C CYS A 98 3.32 -11.63 7.73
N MET A 99 3.06 -10.73 6.77
CA MET A 99 2.92 -11.11 5.36
C MET A 99 4.20 -11.74 4.81
N SER A 100 5.37 -11.21 5.19
CA SER A 100 6.64 -11.80 4.80
C SER A 100 6.86 -13.20 5.37
N MET A 101 6.31 -13.51 6.55
CA MET A 101 6.36 -14.88 7.11
C MET A 101 5.45 -15.84 6.34
N PHE A 102 4.29 -15.38 5.89
CA PHE A 102 3.41 -16.19 5.03
C PHE A 102 4.11 -16.55 3.71
N ASP A 103 4.70 -15.57 3.02
CA ASP A 103 5.45 -15.81 1.78
C ASP A 103 6.64 -16.76 1.99
N ALA A 104 7.38 -16.57 3.09
CA ALA A 104 8.49 -17.43 3.44
C ALA A 104 8.03 -18.87 3.70
N SER A 105 6.93 -19.06 4.43
CA SER A 105 6.38 -20.39 4.71
C SER A 105 5.94 -21.11 3.42
N LEU A 106 5.33 -20.38 2.47
CA LEU A 106 4.92 -20.90 1.18
C LEU A 106 6.13 -21.27 0.30
N LEU A 107 7.17 -20.44 0.33
CA LEU A 107 8.44 -20.74 -0.36
C LEU A 107 9.10 -22.00 0.19
N VAL A 108 9.16 -22.16 1.51
CA VAL A 108 9.71 -23.36 2.15
C VAL A 108 8.91 -24.61 1.77
N ALA A 109 7.58 -24.52 1.83
CA ALA A 109 6.72 -25.62 1.42
C ALA A 109 6.93 -26.00 -0.05
N THR A 110 7.07 -25.01 -0.93
CA THR A 110 7.35 -25.22 -2.36
C THR A 110 8.68 -25.93 -2.59
N ILE A 111 9.74 -25.50 -1.90
CA ILE A 111 11.06 -26.13 -2.02
C ILE A 111 11.02 -27.58 -1.51
N ARG A 112 10.34 -27.82 -0.38
CA ARG A 112 10.23 -29.17 0.22
C ARG A 112 9.31 -30.11 -0.56
N GLY A 113 8.31 -29.58 -1.26
CA GLY A 113 7.37 -30.36 -2.07
C GLY A 113 7.87 -30.65 -3.49
N PHE A 114 9.02 -30.09 -3.89
CA PHE A 114 9.53 -30.27 -5.24
C PHE A 114 9.91 -31.74 -5.50
N GLY A 115 9.37 -32.32 -6.58
CA GLY A 115 9.64 -33.71 -6.99
C GLY A 115 8.74 -34.77 -6.35
N ILE A 116 7.81 -34.39 -5.47
CA ILE A 116 6.79 -35.31 -4.93
C ILE A 116 5.57 -35.28 -5.86
N PRO A 117 5.15 -36.41 -6.46
CA PRO A 117 3.95 -36.44 -7.28
C PRO A 117 2.71 -36.27 -6.39
N CYS A 118 1.85 -35.32 -6.75
CA CYS A 118 0.51 -35.15 -6.19
C CYS A 118 -0.51 -35.13 -7.32
N ASP A 119 -1.72 -35.63 -7.05
CA ASP A 119 -2.80 -35.76 -8.05
C ASP A 119 -3.29 -34.42 -8.61
N VAL A 120 -3.07 -33.33 -7.86
CA VAL A 120 -3.40 -31.98 -8.28
C VAL A 120 -2.16 -31.08 -8.23
N PRO A 121 -2.07 -30.05 -9.09
CA PRO A 121 -0.87 -29.23 -9.21
C PRO A 121 -0.76 -28.18 -8.08
N LEU A 122 -0.78 -28.59 -6.81
CA LEU A 122 -0.60 -27.68 -5.66
C LEU A 122 0.75 -26.94 -5.70
N LEU A 123 1.80 -27.59 -6.24
CA LEU A 123 3.09 -26.95 -6.43
C LEU A 123 2.99 -25.77 -7.40
N ALA A 124 2.29 -25.95 -8.53
CA ALA A 124 2.04 -24.87 -9.47
C ALA A 124 1.20 -23.77 -8.83
N TRP A 125 0.21 -24.13 -8.01
CA TRP A 125 -0.55 -23.18 -7.21
C TRP A 125 0.33 -22.29 -6.34
N ALA A 126 1.24 -22.90 -5.58
CA ALA A 126 2.15 -22.19 -4.69
C ALA A 126 3.13 -21.29 -5.46
N ILE A 127 3.70 -21.79 -6.56
CA ILE A 127 4.61 -21.01 -7.42
C ILE A 127 3.91 -19.78 -7.99
N VAL A 128 2.71 -19.95 -8.54
CA VAL A 128 1.93 -18.83 -9.09
C VAL A 128 1.48 -17.88 -7.98
N GLY A 129 1.16 -18.38 -6.78
CA GLY A 129 0.88 -17.54 -5.62
C GLY A 129 2.06 -16.63 -5.23
N LEU A 130 3.28 -17.18 -5.18
CA LEU A 130 4.51 -16.40 -4.96
C LEU A 130 4.77 -15.40 -6.10
N LEU A 131 4.53 -15.83 -7.34
CA LEU A 131 4.61 -14.98 -8.53
C LEU A 131 3.48 -13.95 -8.62
N LEU A 132 2.38 -14.06 -7.90
CA LEU A 132 1.36 -13.03 -7.84
C LEU A 132 1.74 -11.97 -6.80
N GLY A 133 2.24 -12.38 -5.63
CA GLY A 133 2.56 -11.46 -4.54
C GLY A 133 3.71 -10.48 -4.87
N TRP A 134 4.84 -11.01 -5.34
CA TRP A 134 6.05 -10.20 -5.49
C TRP A 134 5.99 -9.19 -6.66
N PRO A 135 5.68 -9.59 -7.91
CA PRO A 135 5.65 -8.66 -9.03
C PRO A 135 4.39 -7.78 -9.03
N ALA A 136 3.27 -8.17 -8.41
CA ALA A 136 2.10 -7.27 -8.32
C ALA A 136 2.47 -5.97 -7.61
N THR A 137 3.26 -6.05 -6.53
CA THR A 137 3.72 -4.87 -5.80
C THR A 137 4.62 -3.99 -6.66
N PHE A 138 5.52 -4.59 -7.43
CA PHE A 138 6.38 -3.87 -8.37
C PHE A 138 5.56 -3.22 -9.49
N LEU A 139 4.56 -3.93 -10.01
CA LEU A 139 3.73 -3.49 -11.11
C LEU A 139 2.88 -2.28 -10.71
N VAL A 140 2.23 -2.33 -9.55
CA VAL A 140 1.49 -1.18 -8.98
C VAL A 140 2.42 0.01 -8.74
N TYR A 141 3.63 -0.22 -8.21
CA TYR A 141 4.61 0.85 -8.00
C TYR A 141 5.07 1.50 -9.30
N SER A 142 5.32 0.70 -10.35
CA SER A 142 5.73 1.20 -11.67
C SER A 142 4.63 2.04 -12.33
N TYR A 143 3.39 1.53 -12.36
CA TYR A 143 2.26 2.24 -12.96
C TYR A 143 1.90 3.53 -12.21
N GLY A 144 2.03 3.53 -10.87
CA GLY A 144 1.76 4.72 -10.06
C GLY A 144 2.72 5.89 -10.31
N ARG A 145 3.85 5.68 -10.98
CA ARG A 145 4.80 6.75 -11.32
C ARG A 145 4.53 7.43 -12.66
N GLU A 146 3.89 6.74 -13.60
CA GLU A 146 3.74 7.19 -14.99
C GLU A 146 2.31 7.62 -15.31
N GLU A 147 1.31 7.01 -14.67
CA GLU A 147 -0.11 7.19 -14.99
C GLU A 147 -0.88 7.97 -13.91
N SER A 148 -2.03 8.52 -14.30
CA SER A 148 -2.96 9.16 -13.36
C SER A 148 -3.44 8.17 -12.29
N PHE A 149 -3.73 8.68 -11.07
CA PHE A 149 -4.23 7.89 -9.92
C PHE A 149 -5.34 6.88 -10.26
N LYS A 150 -6.21 7.22 -11.22
CA LYS A 150 -7.30 6.34 -11.69
C LYS A 150 -6.80 5.03 -12.30
N GLY A 151 -5.70 5.06 -13.06
CA GLY A 151 -5.14 3.88 -13.73
C GLY A 151 -4.56 2.88 -12.72
N GLY A 152 -3.77 3.38 -11.77
CA GLY A 152 -3.22 2.56 -10.68
C GLY A 152 -4.31 1.86 -9.87
N PHE A 153 -5.41 2.58 -9.58
CA PHE A 153 -6.54 2.01 -8.85
C PHE A 153 -7.27 0.88 -9.61
N VAL A 154 -7.52 1.06 -10.92
CA VAL A 154 -8.14 0.00 -11.74
C VAL A 154 -7.24 -1.23 -11.82
N LEU A 155 -5.94 -1.02 -11.98
CA LEU A 155 -4.95 -2.09 -12.03
C LEU A 155 -4.88 -2.87 -10.70
N GLU A 156 -4.93 -2.16 -9.57
CA GLU A 156 -5.02 -2.77 -8.24
C GLU A 156 -6.28 -3.64 -8.09
N LEU A 157 -7.43 -3.15 -8.55
CA LEU A 157 -8.69 -3.92 -8.54
C LEU A 157 -8.62 -5.18 -9.42
N LEU A 158 -8.01 -5.09 -10.60
CA LEU A 158 -7.84 -6.26 -11.49
C LEU A 158 -6.90 -7.30 -10.87
N LEU A 159 -5.77 -6.89 -10.32
CA LEU A 159 -4.83 -7.78 -9.63
C LEU A 159 -5.50 -8.46 -8.42
N LEU A 160 -6.35 -7.73 -7.69
CA LEU A 160 -7.11 -8.27 -6.58
C LEU A 160 -8.15 -9.30 -7.03
N ALA A 161 -8.87 -9.05 -8.12
CA ALA A 161 -9.82 -10.00 -8.70
C ALA A 161 -9.15 -11.28 -9.20
N VAL A 162 -8.02 -11.16 -9.91
CA VAL A 162 -7.24 -12.31 -10.38
C VAL A 162 -6.72 -13.13 -9.19
N SER A 163 -6.22 -12.47 -8.15
CA SER A 163 -5.76 -13.13 -6.92
C SER A 163 -6.90 -13.87 -6.22
N PHE A 164 -8.09 -13.28 -6.16
CA PHE A 164 -9.28 -13.92 -5.59
C PHE A 164 -9.68 -15.18 -6.36
N CYS A 165 -9.73 -15.12 -7.70
CA CYS A 165 -9.99 -16.29 -8.53
C CYS A 165 -8.93 -17.40 -8.32
N TRP A 166 -7.65 -17.02 -8.18
CA TRP A 166 -6.56 -17.97 -7.91
C TRP A 166 -6.69 -18.64 -6.54
N LEU A 167 -7.09 -17.89 -5.50
CA LEU A 167 -7.36 -18.44 -4.17
C LEU A 167 -8.55 -19.42 -4.20
N CYS A 168 -9.63 -19.09 -4.90
CA CYS A 168 -10.78 -19.99 -5.07
C CYS A 168 -10.39 -21.29 -5.78
N ALA A 169 -9.59 -21.21 -6.84
CA ALA A 169 -9.08 -22.40 -7.53
C ALA A 169 -8.24 -23.28 -6.58
N GLY A 170 -7.40 -22.65 -5.75
CA GLY A 170 -6.61 -23.34 -4.72
C GLY A 170 -7.47 -24.13 -3.74
N MET A 171 -8.56 -23.54 -3.25
CA MET A 171 -9.50 -24.24 -2.35
C MET A 171 -10.14 -25.47 -3.00
N VAL A 172 -10.51 -25.38 -4.28
CA VAL A 172 -11.05 -26.53 -5.02
C VAL A 172 -10.01 -27.63 -5.17
N TRP A 173 -8.75 -27.29 -5.46
CA TRP A 173 -7.65 -28.26 -5.56
C TRP A 173 -7.31 -28.93 -4.23
N VAL A 174 -7.23 -28.16 -3.14
CA VAL A 174 -6.97 -28.71 -1.81
C VAL A 174 -8.06 -29.71 -1.42
N ASN A 175 -9.34 -29.36 -1.64
CA ASN A 175 -10.47 -30.23 -1.33
C ASN A 175 -10.54 -31.50 -2.19
N SER A 176 -9.97 -31.49 -3.39
CA SER A 176 -9.93 -32.66 -4.28
C SER A 176 -8.68 -33.54 -4.08
N SER A 177 -7.70 -33.08 -3.30
CA SER A 177 -6.39 -33.73 -3.14
C SER A 177 -6.30 -34.70 -1.96
N VAL A 178 -7.01 -35.83 -2.06
CA VAL A 178 -7.04 -36.84 -0.97
C VAL A 178 -5.69 -37.54 -0.80
N THR A 179 -4.89 -37.73 -1.86
CA THR A 179 -3.59 -38.42 -1.78
C THR A 179 -2.43 -37.53 -1.34
N CYS A 180 -2.50 -36.23 -1.64
CA CYS A 180 -1.41 -35.30 -1.37
C CYS A 180 -1.26 -35.00 0.14
N ILE A 181 -2.31 -35.25 0.93
CA ILE A 181 -2.25 -35.15 2.39
C ILE A 181 -1.29 -36.18 3.00
N ASP A 182 -1.20 -37.37 2.39
CA ASP A 182 -0.36 -38.46 2.89
C ASP A 182 1.08 -38.36 2.37
N THR A 183 1.26 -37.91 1.12
CA THR A 183 2.59 -37.82 0.49
C THR A 183 3.35 -36.55 0.87
N SER A 184 2.66 -35.41 0.99
CA SER A 184 3.27 -34.12 1.29
C SER A 184 2.39 -33.27 2.22
N PRO A 185 2.21 -33.70 3.48
CA PRO A 185 1.32 -33.01 4.42
C PRO A 185 1.72 -31.54 4.63
N LEU A 186 3.02 -31.21 4.62
CA LEU A 186 3.49 -29.83 4.77
C LEU A 186 3.01 -28.93 3.64
N LEU A 187 3.06 -29.40 2.38
CA LEU A 187 2.63 -28.61 1.24
C LEU A 187 1.11 -28.46 1.23
N TRP A 188 0.38 -29.53 1.53
CA TRP A 188 -1.08 -29.51 1.64
C TRP A 188 -1.55 -28.53 2.74
N TRP A 189 -1.02 -28.63 3.96
CA TRP A 189 -1.41 -27.79 5.09
C TRP A 189 -1.07 -26.31 4.88
N THR A 190 0.11 -26.02 4.33
CA THR A 190 0.50 -24.63 4.08
C THR A 190 -0.38 -23.97 3.03
N VAL A 191 -0.70 -24.67 1.93
CA VAL A 191 -1.63 -24.18 0.90
C VAL A 191 -3.04 -24.00 1.47
N PHE A 192 -3.53 -24.95 2.28
CA PHE A 192 -4.83 -24.87 2.94
C PHE A 192 -4.94 -23.66 3.89
N VAL A 193 -4.01 -23.54 4.83
CA VAL A 193 -3.99 -22.44 5.82
C VAL A 193 -3.84 -21.10 5.10
N ASN A 194 -2.92 -21.00 4.14
CA ASN A 194 -2.71 -19.76 3.39
C ASN A 194 -3.97 -19.33 2.63
N SER A 195 -4.69 -20.28 2.03
CA SER A 195 -5.94 -20.00 1.31
C SER A 195 -7.05 -19.51 2.23
N ILE A 196 -7.27 -20.18 3.37
CA ILE A 196 -8.30 -19.79 4.35
C ILE A 196 -7.98 -18.44 4.96
N THR A 197 -6.73 -18.22 5.38
CA THR A 197 -6.31 -16.96 5.98
C THR A 197 -6.46 -15.81 4.98
N SER A 198 -6.04 -16.00 3.73
CA SER A 198 -6.15 -14.98 2.69
C SER A 198 -7.62 -14.63 2.36
N LEU A 199 -8.50 -15.63 2.27
CA LEU A 199 -9.93 -15.41 2.03
C LEU A 199 -10.58 -14.66 3.20
N SER A 200 -10.24 -15.01 4.44
CA SER A 200 -10.75 -14.34 5.64
C SER A 200 -10.34 -12.87 5.70
N ILE A 201 -9.05 -12.59 5.46
CA ILE A 201 -8.53 -11.22 5.43
C ILE A 201 -9.19 -10.42 4.30
N THR A 202 -9.26 -10.99 3.10
CA THR A 202 -9.87 -10.33 1.93
C THR A 202 -11.34 -10.01 2.18
N SER A 203 -12.11 -10.96 2.70
CA SER A 203 -13.52 -10.76 3.05
C SER A 203 -13.70 -9.66 4.09
N THR A 204 -12.82 -9.63 5.10
CA THR A 204 -12.86 -8.60 6.15
C THR A 204 -12.58 -7.22 5.57
N ILE A 205 -11.56 -7.08 4.72
CA ILE A 205 -11.21 -5.83 4.06
C ILE A 205 -12.35 -5.35 3.15
N MET A 206 -12.92 -6.24 2.33
CA MET A 206 -14.05 -5.91 1.47
C MET A 206 -15.25 -5.44 2.28
N PHE A 207 -15.59 -6.14 3.37
CA PHE A 207 -16.67 -5.74 4.26
C PHE A 207 -16.42 -4.36 4.89
N CYS A 208 -15.21 -4.10 5.40
CA CYS A 208 -14.83 -2.79 5.93
C CYS A 208 -14.94 -1.68 4.88
N MET A 209 -14.52 -1.94 3.64
CA MET A 209 -14.65 -0.99 2.52
C MET A 209 -16.11 -0.67 2.22
N VAL A 210 -17.00 -1.67 2.19
CA VAL A 210 -18.44 -1.47 1.98
C VAL A 210 -19.04 -0.64 3.12
N VAL A 211 -18.78 -0.98 4.38
CA VAL A 211 -19.31 -0.25 5.55
C VAL A 211 -18.82 1.19 5.56
N THR A 212 -17.54 1.44 5.27
CA THR A 212 -16.98 2.80 5.21
C THR A 212 -17.55 3.60 4.05
N THR A 213 -17.80 2.97 2.91
CA THR A 213 -18.46 3.60 1.75
C THR A 213 -19.89 3.99 2.09
N VAL A 214 -20.68 3.07 2.66
CA VAL A 214 -22.08 3.34 3.05
C VAL A 214 -22.14 4.49 4.05
N ARG A 215 -21.31 4.46 5.11
CA ARG A 215 -21.28 5.55 6.11
C ARG A 215 -20.99 6.92 5.51
N ARG A 216 -20.10 6.98 4.51
CA ARG A 216 -19.80 8.23 3.80
C ARG A 216 -20.95 8.70 2.92
N THR A 217 -21.73 7.79 2.35
CA THR A 217 -22.90 8.14 1.53
C THR A 217 -24.12 8.54 2.36
N THR A 218 -24.28 8.02 3.57
CA THR A 218 -25.47 8.23 4.40
C THR A 218 -25.41 9.47 5.28
N VAL A 219 -24.23 10.01 5.55
CA VAL A 219 -24.08 11.26 6.31
C VAL A 219 -23.94 12.39 5.28
N PRO A 220 -25.03 13.06 4.87
CA PRO A 220 -24.91 14.27 4.07
C PRO A 220 -24.13 15.27 4.90
N ASP A 221 -22.90 15.58 4.50
CA ASP A 221 -22.12 16.63 5.15
C ASP A 221 -22.92 17.93 5.06
N PRO A 222 -23.42 18.48 6.19
CA PRO A 222 -24.30 19.66 6.17
C PRO A 222 -23.60 20.91 5.63
N LEU A 223 -22.29 20.85 5.40
CA LEU A 223 -21.47 21.93 4.86
C LEU A 223 -21.27 21.90 3.34
N ILE A 224 -21.70 20.84 2.63
CA ILE A 224 -21.54 20.71 1.15
C ILE A 224 -22.89 20.81 0.42
N THR A 225 -23.97 21.18 1.11
CA THR A 225 -25.25 21.50 0.44
C THR A 225 -25.16 22.78 -0.42
N GLY A 226 -24.12 23.60 -0.24
CA GLY A 226 -23.88 24.80 -1.07
C GLY A 226 -23.06 24.57 -2.36
N SER A 227 -22.22 23.53 -2.41
CA SER A 227 -21.24 23.36 -3.51
C SER A 227 -21.72 22.42 -4.62
N SER A 228 -22.70 21.56 -4.36
CA SER A 228 -23.30 20.66 -5.37
C SER A 228 -24.10 21.42 -6.44
N GLN A 229 -24.45 22.69 -6.22
CA GLN A 229 -25.00 23.56 -7.26
C GLN A 229 -23.95 23.90 -8.34
N VAL A 230 -22.66 23.93 -8.01
CA VAL A 230 -21.62 24.34 -8.97
C VAL A 230 -21.28 23.23 -9.97
N ILE A 231 -21.33 21.95 -9.55
CA ILE A 231 -21.04 20.82 -10.45
C ILE A 231 -22.22 20.55 -11.40
N SER A 232 -23.47 20.68 -10.92
CA SER A 232 -24.64 20.62 -11.82
C SER A 232 -24.72 21.82 -12.78
N LEU A 233 -24.19 22.99 -12.41
CA LEU A 233 -24.06 24.13 -13.33
C LEU A 233 -22.94 23.95 -14.36
N LEU A 234 -21.86 23.22 -14.03
CA LEU A 234 -20.76 22.94 -14.97
C LEU A 234 -21.08 21.85 -16.00
N PHE A 235 -21.99 20.91 -15.69
CA PHE A 235 -22.41 19.85 -16.63
C PHE A 235 -23.82 20.05 -17.21
N GLY A 236 -24.55 21.09 -16.82
CA GLY A 236 -25.95 21.33 -17.19
C GLY A 236 -26.20 22.31 -18.34
N GLY A 237 -25.20 22.73 -19.11
CA GLY A 237 -25.33 23.90 -19.99
C GLY A 237 -24.74 23.76 -21.41
N SER A 238 -25.16 22.76 -22.19
CA SER A 238 -25.12 22.91 -23.66
C SER A 238 -26.15 21.99 -24.33
N SER A 239 -27.43 22.22 -24.02
CA SER A 239 -28.51 21.84 -24.93
C SER A 239 -28.52 22.86 -26.06
N GLY A 240 -27.69 22.63 -27.07
CA GLY A 240 -27.71 23.39 -28.31
C GLY A 240 -29.01 23.10 -29.05
N GLY A 241 -30.00 23.96 -28.86
CA GLY A 241 -31.21 24.00 -29.68
C GLY A 241 -30.85 24.34 -31.12
N GLY A 242 -30.83 23.34 -31.98
CA GLY A 242 -30.86 23.52 -33.43
C GLY A 242 -32.28 23.84 -33.89
N GLY A 243 -32.63 25.12 -33.95
CA GLY A 243 -33.53 25.63 -34.99
C GLY A 243 -32.70 25.76 -36.27
N GLY A 244 -33.09 25.23 -37.42
CA GLY A 244 -34.37 25.46 -38.06
C GLY A 244 -34.12 26.48 -39.18
N GLN A 245 -33.95 25.97 -40.41
CA GLN A 245 -34.25 26.63 -41.68
C GLN A 245 -34.58 25.55 -42.70
#